data_AF-A0A820Y6D5-F1
#
_entry.id   AF-A0A820Y6D5-F1
#
_cell.length_a   1.000
_cell.length_b   1.000
_cell.length_c   1.000
_cell.angle_alpha   90.00
_cell.angle_beta   90.00
_cell.angle_gamma   90.00
#
_symmetry.space_group_name_H-M   'P 1'
#
loop_
_entity.id
_entity.type
_entity.pdbx_description
1 polymer ?
#
loop_
_entity_poly.entity_id
_entity_poly.type
_entity_poly.pdbx_seq_one_letter_code
_entity_poly.pdbx_strand_id
1 'polypeptide(L)'
;VKQPNTAREQQKSFDAKASTSKSRTPTRLDRKTPTTSVADESEFTPENTCIFCGEKNEDFVRDGLEQHYWANCPMLRRCQECNQVVEIGIYIDHLLRECEKKGKYQQCPRCTEAVGNDYDAHIKLKECHETKANTNRCPLCHMNIPEGDKPWRDHLMGVDGCVKNARRIQALKKNKYPQHQQQKSVVVPTSQVTVMKKTTTGGQKKVTTTVK
;
A
#
# COMPACT_ATOMS: atom_id res chain seq x y z
N VAL A 1 32.77 -41.41 -47.02
CA VAL A 1 31.55 -41.60 -46.22
C VAL A 1 31.87 -42.50 -45.02
N LYS A 2 32.13 -41.93 -43.83
CA LYS A 2 32.31 -42.65 -42.55
C LYS A 2 31.97 -41.71 -41.37
N GLN A 3 30.69 -41.68 -41.01
CA GLN A 3 30.07 -42.15 -39.75
C GLN A 3 30.86 -42.14 -38.39
N PRO A 4 30.19 -42.29 -37.22
CA PRO A 4 30.01 -41.27 -36.16
C PRO A 4 30.56 -41.74 -34.79
N ASN A 5 30.33 -40.98 -33.69
CA ASN A 5 30.33 -41.41 -32.27
C ASN A 5 30.25 -40.18 -31.33
N THR A 6 29.74 -40.14 -30.10
CA THR A 6 28.85 -40.97 -29.25
C THR A 6 28.57 -40.14 -27.99
N ALA A 7 27.48 -40.47 -27.29
CA ALA A 7 27.01 -39.89 -26.04
C ALA A 7 27.94 -40.12 -24.82
N ARG A 8 27.77 -39.29 -23.77
CA ARG A 8 27.99 -39.70 -22.37
C ARG A 8 27.05 -38.97 -21.41
N GLU A 9 26.25 -39.80 -20.76
CA GLU A 9 25.30 -39.60 -19.68
C GLU A 9 26.00 -39.93 -18.36
N GLN A 10 25.84 -39.14 -17.28
CA GLN A 10 26.07 -39.60 -15.90
C GLN A 10 25.13 -38.91 -14.90
N GLN A 11 24.63 -39.73 -13.99
CA GLN A 11 23.53 -39.52 -13.05
C GLN A 11 23.97 -40.07 -11.66
N LYS A 12 23.37 -39.53 -10.57
CA LYS A 12 23.36 -40.03 -9.16
C LYS A 12 24.65 -39.77 -8.34
N SER A 13 24.62 -39.55 -7.02
CA SER A 13 23.74 -40.05 -5.95
C SER A 13 23.76 -39.20 -4.66
N PHE A 14 22.80 -39.51 -3.79
CA PHE A 14 22.52 -39.03 -2.43
C PHE A 14 23.52 -39.53 -1.36
N ASP A 15 23.59 -38.86 -0.20
CA ASP A 15 23.49 -39.52 1.13
C ASP A 15 23.33 -38.50 2.29
N ALA A 16 22.53 -38.90 3.28
CA ALA A 16 22.26 -38.21 4.54
C ALA A 16 22.95 -38.95 5.70
N LYS A 17 23.30 -38.24 6.79
CA LYS A 17 23.37 -38.84 8.15
C LYS A 17 23.41 -37.82 9.28
N ALA A 18 22.79 -38.23 10.39
CA ALA A 18 22.43 -37.46 11.57
C ALA A 18 23.24 -37.82 12.83
N SER A 19 22.94 -37.09 13.93
CA SER A 19 23.11 -37.43 15.37
C SER A 19 24.48 -37.03 15.99
N THR A 20 24.68 -36.55 17.24
CA THR A 20 23.99 -36.73 18.55
C THR A 20 24.44 -35.65 19.59
N SER A 21 23.56 -35.41 20.58
CA SER A 21 23.53 -34.61 21.83
C SER A 21 24.78 -34.32 22.71
N LYS A 22 24.73 -33.22 23.50
CA LYS A 22 24.88 -33.25 24.99
C LYS A 22 24.42 -31.95 25.72
N SER A 23 23.75 -32.15 26.85
CA SER A 23 23.14 -31.19 27.78
C SER A 23 24.12 -30.45 28.70
N ARG A 24 23.73 -29.27 29.23
CA ARG A 24 24.03 -28.80 30.61
C ARG A 24 23.28 -27.51 31.00
N THR A 25 22.55 -27.58 32.11
CA THR A 25 21.94 -26.49 32.90
C THR A 25 22.98 -25.74 33.75
N PRO A 26 22.69 -24.52 34.24
CA PRO A 26 22.43 -24.37 35.69
C PRO A 26 21.40 -23.28 36.12
N THR A 27 20.62 -23.66 37.14
CA THR A 27 20.06 -22.93 38.32
C THR A 27 19.53 -21.47 38.28
N ARG A 28 18.26 -21.37 38.73
CA ARG A 28 17.52 -20.30 39.44
C ARG A 28 18.34 -19.23 40.19
N LEU A 29 17.86 -17.98 40.12
CA LEU A 29 17.53 -17.15 41.30
C LEU A 29 16.32 -16.22 41.01
N ASP A 30 15.38 -16.22 41.95
CA ASP A 30 14.19 -15.38 42.05
C ASP A 30 14.50 -13.87 42.22
N ARG A 31 13.74 -12.98 41.58
CA ARG A 31 13.40 -11.67 42.16
C ARG A 31 12.05 -11.16 41.67
N LYS A 32 11.15 -10.93 42.62
CA LYS A 32 9.81 -10.35 42.44
C LYS A 32 9.80 -8.86 42.80
N THR A 33 8.79 -8.19 42.23
CA THR A 33 8.09 -6.92 42.60
C THR A 33 8.76 -5.57 42.28
N PRO A 34 7.98 -4.45 42.13
CA PRO A 34 6.51 -4.30 42.10
C PRO A 34 5.91 -3.48 40.92
N THR A 35 4.59 -3.59 40.80
CA THR A 35 3.63 -2.75 40.05
C THR A 35 3.68 -1.27 40.41
N THR A 36 3.72 -0.41 39.38
CA THR A 36 3.17 0.97 39.24
C THR A 36 3.63 1.45 37.87
N SER A 37 2.89 2.07 36.96
CA SER A 37 1.54 2.63 36.89
C SER A 37 1.42 3.24 35.49
N VAL A 38 0.18 3.47 35.04
CA VAL A 38 -0.25 4.23 33.85
C VAL A 38 -0.19 3.50 32.50
N ALA A 39 -1.37 3.10 32.04
CA ALA A 39 -1.68 2.84 30.65
C ALA A 39 -1.62 4.16 29.86
N ASP A 40 -0.87 4.16 28.77
CA ASP A 40 -1.28 4.60 27.42
C ASP A 40 -0.02 4.76 26.57
N GLU A 41 0.57 3.64 26.19
CA GLU A 41 1.58 3.60 25.13
C GLU A 41 1.06 2.58 24.14
N SER A 42 0.50 3.05 23.03
CA SER A 42 0.05 2.16 21.97
C SER A 42 1.27 1.39 21.47
N GLU A 43 1.41 0.17 21.96
CA GLU A 43 2.48 -0.73 21.60
C GLU A 43 2.26 -1.12 20.14
N PHE A 44 2.86 -0.35 19.21
CA PHE A 44 2.79 -0.64 17.78
C PHE A 44 3.40 -2.01 17.53
N THR A 45 2.53 -3.02 17.46
CA THR A 45 2.93 -4.37 17.08
C THR A 45 3.39 -4.36 15.62
N PRO A 46 4.20 -5.35 15.18
CA PRO A 46 4.57 -5.52 13.78
C PRO A 46 3.36 -5.53 12.82
N GLU A 47 2.18 -5.85 13.35
CA GLU A 47 0.90 -5.94 12.64
C GLU A 47 0.37 -4.55 12.23
N ASN A 48 0.73 -3.49 12.94
CA ASN A 48 0.30 -2.12 12.65
C ASN A 48 1.26 -1.36 11.70
N THR A 49 2.11 -2.09 10.98
CA THR A 49 3.11 -1.51 10.06
C THR A 49 2.93 -2.04 8.65
N CYS A 50 2.83 -1.15 7.68
CA CYS A 50 2.81 -1.53 6.27
C CYS A 50 4.20 -2.00 5.82
N ILE A 51 4.31 -3.23 5.32
CA ILE A 51 5.58 -3.81 4.88
C ILE A 51 6.19 -3.11 3.66
N PHE A 52 5.35 -2.48 2.82
CA PHE A 52 5.80 -1.86 1.58
C PHE A 52 6.33 -0.45 1.81
N CYS A 53 5.56 0.44 2.46
CA CYS A 53 5.97 1.83 2.66
C CYS A 53 6.58 2.10 4.04
N GLY A 54 6.38 1.20 5.03
CA GLY A 54 6.83 1.39 6.41
C GLY A 54 5.97 2.34 7.24
N GLU A 55 4.81 2.80 6.72
CA GLU A 55 3.86 3.59 7.52
C GLU A 55 3.40 2.76 8.73
N LYS A 56 3.40 3.40 9.90
CA LYS A 56 2.83 2.85 11.12
C LYS A 56 1.53 3.59 11.39
N ASN A 57 0.44 2.87 11.61
CA ASN A 57 -0.84 3.47 11.95
C ASN A 57 -1.64 2.51 12.85
N GLU A 58 -2.20 3.03 13.95
CA GLU A 58 -3.04 2.25 14.87
C GLU A 58 -4.30 1.73 14.18
N ASP A 59 -4.79 2.47 13.17
CA ASP A 59 -5.92 2.04 12.33
C ASP A 59 -5.59 0.84 11.43
N PHE A 60 -4.33 0.39 11.34
CA PHE A 60 -3.96 -0.80 10.56
C PHE A 60 -4.39 -2.13 11.21
N VAL A 61 -5.21 -2.06 12.25
CA VAL A 61 -5.99 -3.20 12.74
C VAL A 61 -7.18 -3.52 11.82
N ARG A 62 -7.65 -4.76 11.86
CA ARG A 62 -8.80 -5.26 11.06
C ARG A 62 -8.58 -4.98 9.56
N ASP A 63 -9.48 -4.24 8.93
CA ASP A 63 -9.49 -3.99 7.48
C ASP A 63 -8.64 -2.77 7.08
N GLY A 64 -8.07 -2.02 8.04
CA GLY A 64 -7.36 -0.77 7.74
C GLY A 64 -6.07 -0.98 6.95
N LEU A 65 -5.35 -2.08 7.20
CA LEU A 65 -4.15 -2.44 6.44
C LEU A 65 -4.50 -2.87 5.00
N GLU A 66 -5.59 -3.61 4.82
CA GLU A 66 -6.08 -3.99 3.49
C GLU A 66 -6.50 -2.75 2.69
N GLN A 67 -7.24 -1.84 3.32
CA GLN A 67 -7.62 -0.56 2.72
C GLN A 67 -6.37 0.28 2.36
N HIS A 68 -5.33 0.25 3.20
CA HIS A 68 -4.06 0.89 2.88
C HIS A 68 -3.42 0.29 1.64
N TYR A 69 -3.29 -1.03 1.53
CA TYR A 69 -2.75 -1.67 0.33
C TYR A 69 -3.57 -1.34 -0.92
N TRP A 70 -4.89 -1.41 -0.77
CA TRP A 70 -5.83 -1.20 -1.86
C TRP A 70 -5.84 0.23 -2.42
N ALA A 71 -5.75 1.25 -1.56
CA ALA A 71 -5.99 2.64 -1.97
C ALA A 71 -4.88 3.64 -1.61
N ASN A 72 -4.15 3.44 -0.52
CA ASN A 72 -3.34 4.51 0.08
C ASN A 72 -1.82 4.30 -0.05
N CYS A 73 -1.34 3.05 -0.10
CA CYS A 73 0.09 2.76 -0.09
C CYS A 73 0.78 3.35 -1.33
N PRO A 74 1.73 4.28 -1.18
CA PRO A 74 2.39 4.94 -2.30
C PRO A 74 3.34 4.02 -3.08
N MET A 75 3.70 2.87 -2.50
CA MET A 75 4.55 1.86 -3.13
C MET A 75 3.76 0.88 -4.02
N LEU A 76 2.43 0.89 -3.93
CA LEU A 76 1.55 -0.06 -4.61
C LEU A 76 0.66 0.64 -5.65
N ARG A 77 0.25 -0.12 -6.66
CA ARG A 77 -0.77 0.28 -7.63
C ARG A 77 -1.71 -0.86 -7.95
N ARG A 78 -2.92 -0.52 -8.41
CA ARG A 78 -3.84 -1.49 -8.99
C ARG A 78 -3.51 -1.68 -10.48
N CYS A 79 -3.36 -2.94 -10.90
CA CYS A 79 -3.26 -3.29 -12.30
C CYS A 79 -4.58 -2.95 -13.01
N GLN A 80 -4.49 -2.25 -14.14
CA GLN A 80 -5.68 -1.84 -14.89
C GLN A 80 -6.30 -2.99 -15.70
N GLU A 81 -5.55 -4.08 -15.90
CA GLU A 81 -6.01 -5.23 -16.66
C GLU A 81 -6.63 -6.33 -15.77
N CYS A 82 -6.01 -6.65 -14.63
CA CYS A 82 -6.45 -7.74 -13.75
C CYS A 82 -6.88 -7.30 -12.34
N ASN A 83 -6.87 -5.99 -12.04
CA ASN A 83 -7.28 -5.42 -10.75
C ASN A 83 -6.45 -5.80 -9.51
N GLN A 84 -5.41 -6.63 -9.65
CA GLN A 84 -4.50 -6.99 -8.56
C GLN A 84 -3.74 -5.77 -8.05
N VAL A 85 -3.46 -5.73 -6.74
CA VAL A 85 -2.58 -4.76 -6.11
C VAL A 85 -1.14 -5.27 -6.22
N VAL A 86 -0.28 -4.49 -6.86
CA VAL A 86 1.10 -4.90 -7.18
C VAL A 86 2.05 -3.76 -6.81
N GLU A 87 3.27 -4.10 -6.39
CA GLU A 87 4.35 -3.13 -6.21
C GLU A 87 4.67 -2.41 -7.52
N ILE A 88 4.79 -1.08 -7.46
CA ILE A 88 5.06 -0.26 -8.64
C ILE A 88 6.41 -0.64 -9.26
N GLY A 89 7.39 -1.01 -8.43
CA GLY A 89 8.75 -1.37 -8.86
C GLY A 89 8.82 -2.60 -9.77
N ILE A 90 7.89 -3.55 -9.60
CA ILE A 90 7.82 -4.80 -10.38
C ILE A 90 6.66 -4.80 -11.37
N TYR A 91 5.91 -3.71 -11.49
CA TYR A 91 4.66 -3.69 -12.27
C TYR A 91 4.87 -3.99 -13.76
N ILE A 92 6.01 -3.58 -14.34
CA ILE A 92 6.37 -3.95 -15.71
C ILE A 92 6.51 -5.47 -15.84
N ASP A 93 7.18 -6.09 -14.87
CA ASP A 93 7.35 -7.54 -14.83
C ASP A 93 6.02 -8.28 -14.69
N HIS A 94 5.18 -7.79 -13.78
CA HIS A 94 3.80 -8.28 -13.62
C HIS A 94 3.05 -8.28 -14.96
N LEU A 95 3.06 -7.17 -15.70
CA LEU A 95 2.38 -7.10 -17.00
C LEU A 95 2.92 -8.10 -18.02
N LEU A 96 4.22 -8.42 -17.98
CA LEU A 96 4.86 -9.28 -18.98
C LEU A 96 4.78 -10.78 -18.63
N ARG A 97 4.75 -11.13 -17.33
CA ARG A 97 4.97 -12.52 -16.88
C ARG A 97 3.81 -13.08 -16.06
N GLU A 98 3.15 -12.26 -15.27
CA GLU A 98 2.18 -12.71 -14.26
C GLU A 98 0.73 -12.39 -14.63
N CYS A 99 0.48 -11.20 -15.20
CA CYS A 99 -0.84 -10.66 -15.47
C CYS A 99 -1.69 -11.60 -16.33
N GLU A 100 -2.99 -11.67 -16.03
CA GLU A 100 -3.96 -12.41 -16.82
C GLU A 100 -4.00 -11.98 -18.29
N LYS A 101 -3.64 -10.72 -18.57
CA LYS A 101 -3.58 -10.14 -19.91
C LYS A 101 -2.16 -10.00 -20.45
N LYS A 102 -1.18 -10.72 -19.90
CA LYS A 102 0.24 -10.64 -20.31
C LYS A 102 0.49 -10.84 -21.81
N GLY A 103 -0.32 -11.68 -22.47
CA GLY A 103 -0.23 -11.88 -23.92
C GLY A 103 -0.51 -10.63 -24.77
N LYS A 104 -1.05 -9.56 -24.19
CA LYS A 104 -1.23 -8.26 -24.87
C LYS A 104 0.04 -7.41 -24.85
N TYR A 105 1.04 -7.74 -24.04
CA TYR A 105 2.20 -6.90 -23.81
C TYR A 105 3.48 -7.57 -24.31
N GLN A 106 4.37 -6.75 -24.85
CA GLN A 106 5.74 -7.12 -25.18
C GLN A 106 6.71 -6.10 -24.60
N GLN A 107 7.88 -6.59 -24.18
CA GLN A 107 8.89 -5.71 -23.60
C GLN A 107 9.63 -4.97 -24.72
N CYS A 108 9.63 -3.64 -24.66
CA CYS A 108 10.45 -2.85 -25.56
C CYS A 108 11.94 -2.99 -25.19
N PRO A 109 12.83 -3.36 -26.12
CA PRO A 109 14.26 -3.53 -25.83
C PRO A 109 15.00 -2.20 -25.57
N ARG A 110 14.39 -1.04 -25.89
CA ARG A 110 15.01 0.29 -25.70
C ARG A 110 14.61 0.95 -24.39
N CYS A 111 13.30 1.02 -24.13
CA CYS A 111 12.78 1.71 -22.94
C CYS A 111 12.40 0.76 -21.80
N THR A 112 12.54 -0.55 -22.00
CA THR A 112 12.23 -1.65 -21.06
C THR A 112 10.77 -1.72 -20.58
N GLU A 113 9.88 -0.85 -21.06
CA GLU A 113 8.46 -0.85 -20.73
C GLU A 113 7.70 -2.01 -21.37
N ALA A 114 6.58 -2.38 -20.74
CA ALA A 114 5.60 -3.29 -21.30
C ALA A 114 4.67 -2.52 -22.25
N VAL A 115 4.87 -2.71 -23.55
CA VAL A 115 4.12 -2.02 -24.61
C VAL A 115 3.03 -2.95 -25.15
N GLY A 116 1.84 -2.39 -25.41
CA GLY A 116 0.65 -3.15 -25.77
C GLY A 116 0.44 -3.27 -27.28
N ASN A 117 -0.77 -2.95 -27.71
CA ASN A 117 -1.24 -3.08 -29.11
C ASN A 117 -0.44 -2.26 -30.14
N ASP A 118 0.32 -1.25 -29.71
CA ASP A 118 1.09 -0.33 -30.55
C ASP A 118 2.59 -0.69 -30.64
N TYR A 119 2.97 -1.91 -30.24
CA TYR A 119 4.37 -2.36 -30.18
C TYR A 119 5.17 -2.09 -31.47
N ASP A 120 4.67 -2.52 -32.63
CA ASP A 120 5.39 -2.35 -33.90
C ASP A 120 5.62 -0.86 -34.24
N ALA A 121 4.60 -0.02 -34.00
CA ALA A 121 4.70 1.42 -34.20
C ALA A 121 5.69 2.05 -33.22
N HIS A 122 5.62 1.66 -31.94
CA HIS A 122 6.52 2.11 -30.87
C HIS A 122 7.99 1.84 -31.22
N ILE A 123 8.30 0.61 -31.67
CA ILE A 123 9.66 0.21 -32.06
C ILE A 123 10.12 0.93 -33.32
N LYS A 124 9.24 1.09 -34.31
CA LYS A 124 9.56 1.74 -35.59
C LYS A 124 9.82 3.24 -35.43
N LEU A 125 8.99 3.95 -34.68
CA LEU A 125 9.07 5.40 -34.49
C LEU A 125 10.22 5.81 -33.57
N LYS A 126 10.62 4.94 -32.63
CA LYS A 126 11.79 5.17 -31.77
C LYS A 126 11.69 6.41 -30.86
N GLU A 127 10.48 6.93 -30.65
CA GLU A 127 10.20 8.11 -29.82
C GLU A 127 10.26 7.83 -28.31
N CYS A 128 10.31 6.55 -27.91
CA CYS A 128 10.48 6.18 -26.52
C CYS A 128 11.86 6.62 -25.97
N HIS A 129 11.86 7.16 -24.76
CA HIS A 129 13.11 7.45 -24.05
C HIS A 129 13.86 6.16 -23.70
N GLU A 130 15.16 6.11 -23.96
CA GLU A 130 15.98 4.92 -23.70
C GLU A 130 16.26 4.72 -22.20
N THR A 131 16.27 3.47 -21.77
CA THR A 131 16.66 3.08 -20.41
C THR A 131 18.17 2.93 -20.36
N LYS A 132 18.82 3.62 -19.41
CA LYS A 132 20.27 3.54 -19.24
C LYS A 132 20.64 2.22 -18.56
N ALA A 133 21.87 1.76 -18.75
CA ALA A 133 22.40 0.64 -17.98
C ALA A 133 22.26 0.89 -16.47
N ASN A 134 21.95 -0.15 -15.70
CA ASN A 134 21.73 -0.11 -14.25
C ASN A 134 20.61 0.83 -13.81
N THR A 135 19.58 1.01 -14.66
CA THR A 135 18.38 1.79 -14.31
C THR A 135 17.10 1.00 -14.59
N ASN A 136 16.15 1.14 -13.69
CA ASN A 136 14.77 0.75 -13.86
C ASN A 136 13.96 1.88 -14.50
N ARG A 137 12.74 1.56 -14.92
CA ARG A 137 11.81 2.49 -15.54
C ARG A 137 10.53 2.60 -14.71
N CYS A 138 10.16 3.81 -14.30
CA CYS A 138 8.92 4.03 -13.57
C CYS A 138 7.71 3.86 -14.49
N PRO A 139 6.79 2.90 -14.26
CA PRO A 139 5.62 2.69 -15.11
C PRO A 139 4.51 3.72 -14.89
N LEU A 140 4.72 4.69 -14.01
CA LEU A 140 3.81 5.80 -13.77
C LEU A 140 4.23 7.03 -14.57
N CYS A 141 5.46 7.51 -14.37
CA CYS A 141 5.96 8.72 -15.01
C CYS A 141 6.91 8.50 -16.19
N HIS A 142 7.28 7.25 -16.48
CA HIS A 142 8.20 6.87 -17.56
C HIS A 142 9.61 7.49 -17.43
N MET A 143 10.03 7.79 -16.19
CA MET A 143 11.40 8.24 -15.89
C MET A 143 12.29 7.06 -15.50
N ASN A 144 13.57 7.17 -15.81
CA ASN A 144 14.57 6.21 -15.38
C ASN A 144 14.89 6.43 -13.88
N ILE A 145 14.93 5.34 -13.12
CA ILE A 145 15.27 5.31 -11.69
C ILE A 145 16.51 4.42 -11.55
N PRO A 146 17.53 4.80 -10.77
CA PRO A 146 18.65 3.90 -10.49
C PRO A 146 18.18 2.55 -9.94
N GLU A 147 18.94 1.49 -10.18
CA GLU A 147 18.67 0.18 -9.58
C GLU A 147 18.74 0.19 -8.04
N GLY A 148 17.97 -0.72 -7.43
CA GLY A 148 17.88 -0.89 -5.99
C GLY A 148 16.62 -0.30 -5.35
N ASP A 149 16.34 -0.71 -4.11
CA ASP A 149 15.09 -0.38 -3.42
C ASP A 149 15.03 1.07 -2.93
N LYS A 150 16.17 1.62 -2.48
CA LYS A 150 16.21 2.99 -1.96
C LYS A 150 15.80 4.02 -3.04
N PRO A 151 16.34 3.98 -4.27
CA PRO A 151 15.88 4.86 -5.35
C PRO A 151 14.38 4.77 -5.62
N TRP A 152 13.78 3.57 -5.57
CA TRP A 152 12.33 3.40 -5.70
C TRP A 152 11.58 4.05 -4.55
N ARG A 153 12.03 3.86 -3.31
CA ARG A 153 11.42 4.51 -2.13
C ARG A 153 11.49 6.03 -2.23
N ASP A 154 12.67 6.57 -2.55
CA ASP A 154 12.87 8.02 -2.72
C ASP A 154 11.96 8.56 -3.83
N HIS A 155 11.88 7.86 -4.96
CA HIS A 155 11.01 8.25 -6.07
C HIS A 155 9.53 8.16 -5.72
N LEU A 156 9.07 7.09 -5.06
CA LEU A 156 7.63 6.86 -4.83
C LEU A 156 7.10 7.55 -3.57
N MET A 157 7.95 7.97 -2.63
CA MET A 157 7.54 8.57 -1.36
C MET A 157 8.15 9.94 -1.09
N GLY A 158 9.25 10.29 -1.75
CA GLY A 158 9.94 11.56 -1.54
C GLY A 158 9.13 12.78 -1.95
N VAL A 159 9.47 13.94 -1.37
CA VAL A 159 8.83 15.22 -1.65
C VAL A 159 8.95 15.58 -3.14
N ASP A 160 10.15 15.41 -3.69
CA ASP A 160 10.48 15.65 -5.11
C ASP A 160 10.38 14.38 -5.97
N GLY A 161 9.56 13.42 -5.53
CA GLY A 161 9.38 12.13 -6.18
C GLY A 161 8.43 12.16 -7.40
N CYS A 162 7.89 10.99 -7.73
CA CYS A 162 7.04 10.73 -8.87
C CYS A 162 5.83 11.68 -8.94
N VAL A 163 5.82 12.57 -9.92
CA VAL A 163 4.71 13.51 -10.16
C VAL A 163 3.42 12.83 -10.61
N LYS A 164 3.52 11.61 -11.16
CA LYS A 164 2.35 10.81 -11.60
C LYS A 164 1.88 9.78 -10.58
N ASN A 165 2.49 9.72 -9.39
CA ASN A 165 2.02 8.87 -8.29
C ASN A 165 1.00 9.63 -7.43
N ALA A 166 -0.29 9.43 -7.72
CA ALA A 166 -1.38 10.06 -6.98
C ALA A 166 -1.37 9.71 -5.49
N ARG A 167 -1.03 8.46 -5.12
CA ARG A 167 -0.96 8.00 -3.73
C ARG A 167 0.15 8.70 -2.94
N ARG A 168 1.30 8.94 -3.57
CA ARG A 168 2.38 9.77 -3.00
C ARG A 168 1.88 11.18 -2.70
N ILE A 169 1.23 11.82 -3.68
CA ILE A 169 0.72 13.18 -3.54
C ILE A 169 -0.30 13.26 -2.40
N GLN A 170 -1.17 12.26 -2.26
CA GLN A 170 -2.12 12.14 -1.16
C GLN A 170 -1.41 11.97 0.20
N ALA A 171 -0.45 11.06 0.30
CA ALA A 171 0.32 10.84 1.52
C ALA A 171 1.06 12.11 1.99
N LEU A 172 1.68 12.85 1.07
CA LEU A 172 2.34 14.12 1.40
C LEU A 172 1.36 15.20 1.88
N LYS A 173 0.13 15.23 1.36
CA LYS A 173 -0.91 16.15 1.84
C LYS A 173 -1.38 15.78 3.25
N LYS A 174 -1.57 14.48 3.54
CA LYS A 174 -1.93 13.98 4.88
C LYS A 174 -0.88 14.36 5.92
N ASN A 175 0.41 14.29 5.57
CA ASN A 175 1.49 14.64 6.49
C ASN A 175 1.63 16.14 6.74
N LYS A 176 1.25 16.99 5.77
CA LYS A 176 1.27 18.45 5.95
C LYS A 176 0.14 18.96 6.84
N TYR A 177 -0.95 18.21 6.96
CA TYR A 177 -2.09 18.53 7.81
C TYR A 177 -2.58 17.24 8.48
N PRO A 178 -1.91 16.78 9.56
CA PRO A 178 -2.43 15.67 10.35
C PRO A 178 -3.82 16.07 10.84
N GLN A 179 -4.86 15.36 10.40
CA GLN A 179 -6.21 15.63 10.87
C GLN A 179 -6.22 15.40 12.38
N HIS A 180 -6.34 16.50 13.14
CA HIS A 180 -6.69 16.44 14.54
C HIS A 180 -8.06 15.77 14.61
N GLN A 181 -8.13 14.54 15.11
CA GLN A 181 -9.38 13.87 15.44
C GLN A 181 -10.11 14.74 16.48
N GLN A 182 -11.03 15.59 16.04
CA GLN A 182 -11.98 16.25 16.92
C GLN A 182 -13.14 15.29 17.11
N GLN A 183 -13.12 14.54 18.21
CA GLN A 183 -14.35 14.10 18.86
C GLN A 183 -15.09 15.36 19.34
N LYS A 184 -15.94 15.92 18.48
CA LYS A 184 -16.99 16.84 18.96
C LYS A 184 -18.10 15.98 19.55
N SER A 185 -18.04 15.79 20.86
CA SER A 185 -19.21 15.44 21.67
C SER A 185 -20.27 16.52 21.44
N VAL A 186 -21.32 16.18 20.70
CA VAL A 186 -22.54 16.98 20.65
C VAL A 186 -23.21 16.80 22.01
N VAL A 187 -22.92 17.72 22.94
CA VAL A 187 -23.69 17.86 24.17
C VAL A 187 -25.05 18.42 23.75
N VAL A 188 -26.06 17.55 23.71
CA VAL A 188 -27.46 17.95 23.57
C VAL A 188 -27.87 18.62 24.89
N PRO A 189 -28.28 19.90 24.91
CA PRO A 189 -28.82 20.48 26.12
C PRO A 189 -30.23 19.93 26.37
N THR A 190 -30.40 19.24 27.49
CA THR A 190 -31.68 18.79 28.02
C THR A 190 -32.62 19.99 28.19
N SER A 191 -33.70 20.03 27.39
CA SER A 191 -34.75 21.05 27.51
C SER A 191 -35.53 20.84 28.81
N GLN A 192 -35.65 21.91 29.59
CA GLN A 192 -36.41 21.93 30.83
C GLN A 192 -37.91 21.71 30.56
N VAL A 193 -38.48 20.70 31.21
CA VAL A 193 -39.93 20.46 31.24
C VAL A 193 -40.59 21.59 32.05
N THR A 194 -41.37 22.43 31.37
CA THR A 194 -42.20 23.46 32.02
C THR A 194 -43.52 22.83 32.45
N VAL A 195 -43.79 22.82 33.75
CA VAL A 195 -45.07 22.41 34.34
C VAL A 195 -46.09 23.56 34.24
N MET A 196 -47.25 23.24 33.69
CA MET A 196 -48.41 24.10 33.48
C MET A 196 -48.95 24.75 34.76
N LYS A 197 -49.37 26.03 34.68
CA LYS A 197 -50.55 26.53 35.41
C LYS A 197 -51.42 27.34 34.48
N LYS A 198 -52.64 26.82 34.26
CA LYS A 198 -53.74 27.45 33.52
C LYS A 198 -54.27 28.64 34.30
N THR A 199 -54.57 29.76 33.62
CA THR A 199 -55.65 30.66 34.00
C THR A 199 -56.29 31.28 32.75
N THR A 200 -57.61 31.29 32.80
CA THR A 200 -58.61 31.71 31.82
C THR A 200 -58.52 33.20 31.49
N THR A 201 -58.86 33.62 30.26
CA THR A 201 -60.05 34.45 29.93
C THR A 201 -59.93 35.08 28.53
N GLY A 202 -60.88 34.71 27.65
CA GLY A 202 -61.56 35.64 26.73
C GLY A 202 -60.87 36.07 25.43
N GLY A 203 -61.61 35.96 24.32
CA GLY A 203 -61.57 37.02 23.31
C GLY A 203 -61.24 36.66 21.87
N GLN A 204 -62.22 36.07 21.18
CA GLN A 204 -62.64 36.38 19.80
C GLN A 204 -61.73 36.10 18.58
N LYS A 205 -62.40 35.45 17.63
CA LYS A 205 -61.99 35.02 16.29
C LYS A 205 -61.72 36.21 15.35
N LYS A 206 -60.75 36.09 14.45
CA LYS A 206 -60.94 36.48 13.04
C LYS A 206 -59.98 35.74 12.10
N VAL A 207 -60.60 35.04 11.16
CA VAL A 207 -60.03 34.40 9.98
C VAL A 207 -59.90 35.46 8.89
N THR A 208 -58.76 35.53 8.21
CA THR A 208 -58.75 35.96 6.79
C THR A 208 -57.48 35.50 6.09
N THR A 209 -57.67 34.51 5.23
CA THR A 209 -56.85 34.18 4.06
C THR A 209 -57.00 35.28 3.02
N THR A 210 -55.92 35.73 2.37
CA THR A 210 -55.97 36.15 0.96
C THR A 210 -54.60 35.97 0.33
N VAL A 211 -54.60 35.16 -0.72
CA VAL A 211 -53.54 34.96 -1.72
C VAL A 211 -53.66 36.06 -2.76
N LYS A 212 -52.54 36.70 -3.12
CA LYS A 212 -52.20 37.15 -4.47
C LYS A 212 -50.71 37.43 -4.55
#